data_AF-A0A535TAK5-F1
#
_entry.id   AF-A0A535TAK5-F1
#
_cell.length_a   1.000
_cell.length_b   1.000
_cell.length_c   1.000
_cell.angle_alpha   90.00
_cell.angle_beta   90.00
_cell.angle_gamma   90.00
#
_symmetry.space_group_name_H-M   'P 1'
#
loop_
_entity.id
_entity.type
_entity.pdbx_description
1 polymer ?
#
loop_
_entity_poly.entity_id
_entity_poly.type
_entity_poly.pdbx_seq_one_letter_code
_entity_poly.pdbx_strand_id
1 'polypeptide(L)' 'IDAAMVKEVAWPKAQTPAVFVCGPTPFVETAADLLVGLEYDPLWIKTERFGATGGPGGG' A
#
# COMPACT_ATOMS: atom_id res chain seq x y z
N ILE A 1 -0.08 4.63 8.28
CA ILE A 1 -1.41 4.44 7.63
C ILE A 1 -2.20 3.47 8.48
N ASP A 2 -3.51 3.66 8.57
CA ASP A 2 -4.40 2.81 9.36
C ASP A 2 -5.62 2.34 8.52
N ALA A 3 -6.36 1.36 9.03
CA ALA A 3 -7.47 0.75 8.32
C ALA A 3 -8.64 1.71 8.05
N ALA A 4 -8.85 2.72 8.91
CA ALA A 4 -9.93 3.69 8.75
C ALA A 4 -9.62 4.61 7.56
N MET A 5 -8.39 5.12 7.49
CA MET A 5 -7.90 5.92 6.38
C MET A 5 -8.01 5.17 5.05
N VAL A 6 -7.59 3.90 4.99
CA VAL A 6 -7.67 3.10 3.74
C VAL A 6 -9.13 2.92 3.29
N LYS A 7 -10.07 2.68 4.21
CA LYS A 7 -11.48 2.54 3.86
C LYS A 7 -12.11 3.79 3.25
N GLU A 8 -11.69 4.99 3.69
CA GLU A 8 -12.23 6.24 3.19
C GLU A 8 -11.76 6.57 1.76
N VAL A 9 -10.51 6.22 1.43
CA VAL A 9 -9.89 6.61 0.15
C VAL A 9 -9.92 5.51 -0.89
N ALA A 10 -10.12 4.25 -0.49
CA ALA A 10 -10.12 3.12 -1.41
C ALA A 10 -11.49 2.95 -2.09
N TRP A 11 -11.47 2.63 -3.39
CA TRP A 11 -12.69 2.39 -4.16
C TRP A 11 -13.46 1.16 -3.65
N PRO A 12 -14.76 1.02 -3.93
CA PRO A 12 -15.46 -0.21 -3.60
C PRO A 12 -14.86 -1.41 -4.35
N LYS A 13 -14.53 -2.51 -3.63
CA LYS A 13 -13.97 -3.74 -4.23
C LYS A 13 -14.79 -4.28 -5.40
N ALA A 14 -16.11 -4.08 -5.36
CA ALA A 14 -17.05 -4.50 -6.39
C ALA A 14 -16.78 -3.88 -7.78
N GLN A 15 -15.97 -2.83 -7.86
CA GLN A 15 -15.56 -2.19 -9.11
C GLN A 15 -14.23 -2.75 -9.66
N THR A 16 -13.66 -3.78 -9.03
CA THR A 16 -12.37 -4.42 -9.41
C THR A 16 -11.27 -3.40 -9.75
N PRO A 17 -10.97 -2.43 -8.88
CA PRO A 17 -9.93 -1.46 -9.15
C PRO A 17 -8.55 -2.12 -9.13
N ALA A 18 -7.70 -1.81 -10.11
CA ALA A 18 -6.27 -2.08 -9.98
C ALA A 18 -5.69 -1.09 -8.97
N VAL A 19 -5.13 -1.59 -7.86
CA VAL A 19 -4.58 -0.77 -6.79
C VAL A 19 -3.06 -0.73 -6.90
N PHE A 20 -2.48 0.47 -6.90
CA PHE A 20 -1.04 0.64 -6.91
C PHE A 20 -0.57 1.34 -5.63
N VAL A 21 0.40 0.73 -4.95
CA VAL A 21 1.00 1.26 -3.72
C VAL A 21 2.49 1.42 -3.94
N CYS A 22 3.00 2.65 -3.87
CA CYS A 22 4.43 2.92 -3.87
C CYS A 22 4.89 3.62 -2.58
N GLY A 23 6.12 3.34 -2.14
CA GLY A 23 6.70 4.02 -0.98
C GLY A 23 7.85 3.25 -0.30
N PRO A 24 8.23 3.66 0.93
CA PRO A 24 9.18 2.92 1.74
C PRO A 24 8.69 1.50 2.04
N THR A 25 9.62 0.54 2.15
CA THR A 25 9.30 -0.87 2.42
C THR A 25 8.27 -1.08 3.56
N PRO A 26 8.43 -0.50 4.78
CA PRO A 26 7.46 -0.73 5.85
C PRO A 26 6.07 -0.12 5.55
N PHE A 27 6.01 0.95 4.77
CA PHE A 27 4.74 1.55 4.37
C PHE A 27 4.00 0.66 3.37
N VAL A 28 4.72 0.20 2.34
CA VAL A 28 4.15 -0.64 1.27
C VAL A 28 3.61 -1.94 1.84
N GLU A 29 4.33 -2.57 2.77
CA GLU A 29 3.89 -3.80 3.43
C GLU A 29 2.62 -3.57 4.26
N THR A 30 2.62 -2.54 5.12
CA THR A 30 1.44 -2.21 5.94
C THR A 30 0.21 -1.90 5.08
N ALA A 31 0.37 -1.13 4.00
CA ALA A 31 -0.73 -0.75 3.13
C ALA A 31 -1.29 -1.94 2.34
N ALA A 32 -0.43 -2.85 1.85
CA ALA A 32 -0.87 -4.06 1.16
C ALA A 32 -1.66 -4.99 2.10
N ASP A 33 -1.18 -5.21 3.33
CA ASP A 33 -1.87 -6.05 4.31
C ASP A 33 -3.26 -5.51 4.66
N LEU A 34 -3.39 -4.18 4.79
CA LEU A 34 -4.67 -3.53 5.04
C LEU A 34 -5.65 -3.73 3.88
N LEU A 35 -5.20 -3.59 2.63
CA LEU A 35 -6.05 -3.78 1.45
C LEU A 35 -6.56 -5.23 1.33
N VAL A 36 -5.70 -6.21 1.58
CA VAL A 36 -6.11 -7.63 1.64
C VAL A 36 -7.12 -7.86 2.76
N GLY A 37 -6.92 -7.25 3.93
CA GLY A 37 -7.87 -7.27 5.04
C GLY A 37 -9.24 -6.63 4.71
N LEU A 38 -9.31 -5.79 3.68
CA LEU A 38 -10.54 -5.22 3.13
C LEU A 38 -11.14 -6.07 2.00
N GLU A 39 -10.68 -7.31 1.85
CA GLU A 39 -11.13 -8.29 0.85
C GLU A 39 -10.83 -7.89 -0.61
N TYR A 40 -9.77 -7.11 -0.83
CA TYR A 40 -9.22 -6.94 -2.17
C TYR A 40 -8.49 -8.21 -2.61
N ASP A 41 -8.61 -8.53 -3.89
CA ASP A 41 -7.82 -9.61 -4.48
C ASP A 41 -6.33 -9.19 -4.54
N PRO A 42 -5.41 -9.93 -3.88
CA PRO A 42 -3.98 -9.63 -3.93
C PRO A 42 -3.41 -9.54 -5.35
N LEU A 43 -3.98 -10.26 -6.32
CA LEU A 43 -3.55 -10.22 -7.72
C LEU A 43 -3.79 -8.85 -8.38
N TRP A 44 -4.66 -8.03 -7.78
CA TRP A 44 -5.00 -6.68 -8.24
C TRP A 44 -4.24 -5.58 -7.48
N ILE A 45 -3.38 -5.95 -6.51
CA ILE A 45 -2.58 -5.02 -5.73
C ILE A 45 -1.14 -5.05 -6.25
N LYS A 46 -0.74 -4.00 -6.95
CA LYS A 46 0.64 -3.82 -7.42
C LYS A 46 1.42 -2.97 -6.43
N THR A 47 2.51 -3.52 -5.91
CA THR A 47 3.38 -2.82 -4.96
C THR A 47 4.70 -2.41 -5.60
N GLU A 48 5.19 -1.22 -5.28
CA GLU A 48 6.53 -0.74 -5.65
C GLU A 48 7.25 -0.17 -4.44
N ARG A 49 8.46 -0.63 -4.18
CA ARG A 49 9.25 -0.21 -3.01
C ARG A 49 10.43 0.61 -3.47
N PHE A 50 10.61 1.78 -2.88
CA PHE A 50 11.84 2.54 -3.05
C PHE A 50 12.68 2.44 -1.77
N GLY A 51 14.00 2.31 -1.95
CA GLY A 51 14.98 2.25 -0.85
C GLY A 51 14.93 3.51 0.01
N ALA A 52 15.41 3.40 1.26
CA ALA A 52 15.32 4.44 2.28
C ALA A 52 15.73 5.83 1.76
N THR A 53 14.75 6.65 1.41
CA THR A 53 14.95 8.06 1.11
C THR A 53 14.92 8.85 2.42
N GLY A 54 15.98 8.74 3.23
CA GLY A 54 16.20 9.65 4.37
C GLY A 54 17.11 9.17 5.50
N GLY A 55 18.41 9.53 5.43
CA GLY A 55 19.37 9.57 6.55
C GLY A 55 20.81 9.87 6.04
N PRO A 56 21.57 10.84 6.60
CA PRO A 56 22.81 11.31 6.00
C PRO A 56 23.97 10.35 6.30
N GLY A 57 24.71 9.96 5.27
CA GLY A 57 26.00 9.27 5.39
C GLY A 57 26.58 9.08 3.98
N GLY A 58 27.64 9.78 3.56
CA GLY A 58 28.68 10.37 4.38
C GLY A 58 29.48 9.27 5.08
N GLY A 59 30.21 8.49 4.28
CA GLY A 59 31.22 7.52 4.69
C GLY A 59 32.20 7.36 3.54
#